data_AF-R4YJH2-F1
#
_entry.id   AF-R4YJH2-F1
#
_cell.length_a   1.000
_cell.length_b   1.000
_cell.length_c   1.000
_cell.angle_alpha   90.00
_cell.angle_beta   90.00
_cell.angle_gamma   90.00
#
_symmetry.space_group_name_H-M   'P 1'
#
loop_
_entity.id
_entity.type
_entity.pdbx_description
1 polymer ?
#
loop_
_entity_poly.entity_id
_entity_poly.type
_entity_poly.pdbx_seq_one_letter_code
_entity_poly.pdbx_strand_id
1 'polypeptide(L)'
;MPKQQPITNFNISSDQNKYALAASSDPQIWTSFYEENIHIAVWQRTHSMAMDTSINALLALNTFSQLQFSSSIQDVARTLALHMPQFENRETLLEDIILLTDMFACLFDQDAIGLRLRVIDTPMCPRFHVDQIPSRLITTYAGPATEWVPNEFADRSKLGAGNNGFSDEESGLLQPPCHIQSIQTGDVALLKGGGWKGNEDSGLIHRSPNNIDGQKRLLLTLDFA
;
A
#
# COMPACT_ATOMS: atom_id res chain seq x y z
N MET A 1 18.92 -21.19 -0.12
CA MET A 1 18.71 -20.40 1.12
C MET A 1 17.27 -20.59 1.56
N PRO A 2 16.97 -20.74 2.86
CA PRO A 2 15.60 -20.91 3.33
C PRO A 2 14.78 -19.66 2.96
N LYS A 3 13.64 -19.86 2.30
CA LYS A 3 12.67 -18.79 2.00
C LYS A 3 12.23 -18.18 3.32
N GLN A 4 12.63 -16.95 3.61
CA GLN A 4 12.12 -16.21 4.76
C GLN A 4 10.63 -15.96 4.52
N GLN A 5 9.80 -16.48 5.42
CA GLN A 5 8.36 -16.22 5.39
C GLN A 5 8.08 -14.84 6.01
N PRO A 6 7.09 -14.09 5.48
CA PRO A 6 6.66 -12.84 6.09
C PRO A 6 6.19 -13.08 7.53
N ILE A 7 6.59 -12.21 8.45
CA ILE A 7 6.02 -12.21 9.80
C ILE A 7 4.67 -11.50 9.72
N THR A 8 3.59 -12.20 10.05
CA THR A 8 2.22 -11.69 9.90
C THR A 8 1.60 -11.19 11.21
N ASN A 9 2.24 -11.42 12.36
CA ASN A 9 1.67 -11.13 13.68
C ASN A 9 2.66 -10.35 14.56
N PHE A 10 2.36 -9.08 14.82
CA PHE A 10 3.10 -8.25 15.78
C PHE A 10 2.40 -8.21 17.14
N ASN A 11 3.20 -8.21 18.22
CA ASN A 11 2.75 -7.83 19.55
C ASN A 11 2.95 -6.32 19.72
N ILE A 12 1.84 -5.60 19.90
CA ILE A 12 1.72 -4.14 19.69
C ILE A 12 2.53 -3.29 20.70
N SER A 13 2.98 -3.84 21.83
CA SER A 13 3.59 -3.05 22.91
C SER A 13 5.13 -2.95 22.89
N SER A 14 5.86 -3.64 22.02
CA SER A 14 7.35 -3.60 22.00
C SER A 14 8.00 -3.19 20.67
N ASP A 15 7.26 -3.16 19.55
CA ASP A 15 7.87 -3.07 18.21
C ASP A 15 7.59 -1.77 17.44
N GLN A 16 6.73 -0.87 17.94
CA GLN A 16 6.32 0.36 17.23
C GLN A 16 7.51 1.26 16.85
N ASN A 17 8.53 1.36 17.72
CA ASN A 17 9.74 2.15 17.44
C ASN A 17 10.87 1.36 16.77
N LYS A 18 10.78 0.02 16.72
CA LYS A 18 11.88 -0.80 16.22
C LYS A 18 11.98 -0.75 14.70
N TYR A 19 10.84 -0.67 14.01
CA TYR A 19 10.76 -0.75 12.55
C TYR A 19 10.20 0.49 11.86
N ALA A 20 10.13 1.62 12.58
CA ALA A 20 9.48 2.85 12.11
C ALA A 20 8.02 2.62 11.67
N LEU A 21 7.29 1.76 12.39
CA LEU A 21 5.92 1.33 12.08
C LEU A 21 4.96 1.78 13.18
N ALA A 22 3.90 2.46 12.79
CA ALA A 22 2.73 2.67 13.63
C ALA A 22 1.58 1.80 13.13
N ALA A 23 0.95 1.02 14.00
CA ALA A 23 -0.17 0.15 13.64
C ALA A 23 -1.22 0.10 14.74
N SER A 24 -2.50 0.17 14.36
CA SER A 24 -3.66 0.10 15.25
C SER A 24 -4.93 -0.23 14.47
N SER A 25 -5.96 -0.73 15.16
CA SER A 25 -7.31 -0.84 14.60
C SER A 25 -8.10 0.48 14.61
N ASP A 26 -7.58 1.51 15.29
CA ASP A 26 -8.13 2.86 15.25
C ASP A 26 -7.52 3.66 14.08
N PRO A 27 -8.33 4.23 13.16
CA PRO A 27 -7.83 5.03 12.04
C PRO A 27 -7.03 6.28 12.46
N GLN A 28 -7.17 6.76 13.70
CA GLN A 28 -6.34 7.85 14.23
C GLN A 28 -4.84 7.54 14.20
N ILE A 29 -4.46 6.26 14.07
CA ILE A 29 -3.06 5.86 13.91
C ILE A 29 -2.35 6.57 12.75
N TRP A 30 -3.08 6.97 11.70
CA TRP A 30 -2.48 7.73 10.61
C TRP A 30 -1.92 9.10 11.02
N THR A 31 -2.36 9.67 12.14
CA THR A 31 -1.77 10.93 12.64
C THR A 31 -0.29 10.77 13.03
N SER A 32 0.12 9.56 13.43
CA SER A 32 1.53 9.22 13.67
C SER A 32 2.40 9.33 12.41
N PHE A 33 1.80 9.42 11.22
CA PHE A 33 2.54 9.64 9.97
C PHE A 33 3.35 10.95 10.02
N TYR A 34 2.98 11.92 10.84
CA TYR A 34 3.77 13.15 11.02
C TYR A 34 5.00 12.99 11.92
N GLU A 35 5.12 11.88 12.66
CA GLU A 35 6.27 11.59 13.51
C GLU A 35 7.50 11.25 12.66
N GLU A 36 8.65 11.83 12.99
CA GLU A 36 9.88 11.72 12.21
C GLU A 36 10.40 10.27 12.11
N ASN A 37 10.21 9.50 13.18
CA ASN A 37 10.59 8.10 13.31
C ASN A 37 9.57 7.10 12.75
N ILE A 38 8.45 7.54 12.16
CA ILE A 38 7.44 6.66 11.55
C ILE A 38 7.52 6.78 10.03
N HIS A 39 7.73 5.66 9.35
CA HIS A 39 7.85 5.60 7.88
C HIS A 39 6.65 4.91 7.22
N ILE A 40 5.90 4.15 8.02
CA ILE A 40 4.67 3.50 7.62
C ILE A 40 3.66 3.57 8.77
N ALA A 41 2.44 4.03 8.47
CA ALA A 41 1.31 4.01 9.40
C ALA A 41 0.20 3.11 8.84
N VAL A 42 -0.19 2.08 9.58
CA VAL A 42 -1.13 1.04 9.15
C VAL A 42 -2.39 1.08 9.99
N TRP A 43 -3.50 1.42 9.37
CA TRP A 43 -4.82 1.19 9.92
C TRP A 43 -5.23 -0.25 9.63
N GLN A 44 -5.26 -1.07 10.70
CA GLN A 44 -5.61 -2.47 10.64
C GLN A 44 -7.12 -2.65 10.69
N ARG A 45 -7.69 -3.29 9.68
CA ARG A 45 -9.14 -3.44 9.60
C ARG A 45 -9.54 -4.74 8.92
N THR A 46 -10.73 -5.21 9.26
CA THR A 46 -11.35 -6.35 8.61
C THR A 46 -12.46 -5.89 7.69
N HIS A 47 -12.64 -6.60 6.58
CA HIS A 47 -13.77 -6.35 5.69
C HIS A 47 -15.07 -6.89 6.28
N SER A 48 -16.17 -6.22 5.95
CA SER A 48 -17.50 -6.76 6.16
C SER A 48 -17.83 -7.79 5.07
N MET A 49 -18.80 -8.67 5.33
CA MET A 49 -19.27 -9.63 4.32
C MET A 49 -19.80 -8.94 3.05
N ALA A 50 -20.44 -7.78 3.19
CA ALA A 50 -20.91 -7.00 2.04
C ALA A 50 -19.75 -6.46 1.18
N MET A 51 -18.64 -6.10 1.81
CA MET A 51 -17.42 -5.66 1.14
C MET A 51 -16.77 -6.82 0.38
N ASP A 52 -16.65 -7.99 1.00
CA ASP A 52 -16.13 -9.19 0.33
C ASP A 52 -16.99 -9.59 -0.87
N THR A 53 -18.32 -9.53 -0.76
CA THR A 53 -19.23 -9.73 -1.91
C THR A 53 -18.94 -8.74 -3.04
N SER A 54 -18.80 -7.46 -2.71
CA SER A 54 -18.52 -6.39 -3.68
C SER A 54 -17.20 -6.61 -4.43
N ILE A 55 -16.13 -6.90 -3.69
CA ILE A 55 -14.79 -7.16 -4.24
C ILE A 55 -14.82 -8.39 -5.17
N ASN A 56 -15.43 -9.49 -4.71
CA ASN A 56 -15.52 -10.72 -5.50
C ASN A 56 -16.33 -10.52 -6.78
N ALA A 57 -17.44 -9.76 -6.73
CA ALA A 57 -18.24 -9.44 -7.89
C ALA A 57 -17.44 -8.63 -8.94
N LEU A 58 -16.68 -7.61 -8.51
CA LEU A 58 -15.80 -6.85 -9.41
C LEU A 58 -14.73 -7.74 -10.06
N LEU A 59 -14.07 -8.61 -9.28
CA LEU A 59 -13.03 -9.53 -9.77
C LEU A 59 -13.58 -10.56 -10.78
N ALA A 60 -14.82 -10.98 -10.59
CA ALA A 60 -15.52 -11.94 -11.45
C ALA A 60 -15.93 -11.35 -12.80
N LEU A 61 -16.03 -10.02 -12.93
CA LEU A 61 -16.40 -9.38 -14.20
C LEU A 61 -15.39 -9.67 -15.32
N ASN A 62 -14.10 -9.84 -15.00
CA ASN A 62 -12.99 -10.03 -15.95
C ASN A 62 -12.81 -8.91 -17.01
N THR A 63 -13.69 -7.91 -17.06
CA THR A 63 -13.64 -6.78 -18.02
C THR A 63 -13.02 -5.53 -17.43
N PHE A 64 -12.95 -5.43 -16.09
CA PHE A 64 -12.30 -4.32 -15.40
C PHE A 64 -10.83 -4.67 -15.09
N SER A 65 -9.92 -3.84 -15.57
CA SER A 65 -8.48 -3.96 -15.30
C SER A 65 -7.94 -2.82 -14.46
N GLN A 66 -8.38 -1.59 -14.73
CA GLN A 66 -7.93 -0.41 -13.99
C GLN A 66 -8.88 0.78 -14.14
N LEU A 67 -8.84 1.64 -13.13
CA LEU A 67 -9.32 3.02 -13.16
C LEU A 67 -8.23 3.91 -12.57
N GLN A 68 -7.83 4.96 -13.28
CA GLN A 68 -6.86 5.93 -12.80
C GLN A 68 -7.27 7.34 -13.23
N PHE A 69 -7.25 8.28 -12.29
CA PHE A 69 -7.52 9.68 -12.55
C PHE A 69 -6.89 10.56 -11.46
N SER A 70 -6.69 11.84 -11.77
CA SER A 70 -6.46 12.89 -10.77
C SER A 70 -7.64 13.85 -10.84
N SER A 71 -8.24 14.17 -9.69
CA SER A 71 -9.40 15.08 -9.64
C SER A 71 -9.46 15.82 -8.31
N SER A 72 -10.28 16.88 -8.27
CA SER A 72 -10.69 17.48 -7.00
C SER A 72 -11.41 16.46 -6.13
N ILE A 73 -11.35 16.60 -4.80
CA ILE A 73 -12.04 15.70 -3.87
C ILE A 73 -13.56 15.65 -4.15
N GLN A 74 -14.14 16.81 -4.49
CA GLN A 74 -15.57 16.95 -4.79
C GLN A 74 -16.01 16.11 -6.01
N ASP A 75 -15.08 15.78 -6.90
CA ASP A 75 -15.36 15.07 -8.15
C ASP A 75 -15.12 13.56 -8.06
N VAL A 76 -14.48 13.07 -7.00
CA VAL A 76 -14.07 11.67 -6.86
C VAL A 76 -15.28 10.73 -6.92
N ALA A 77 -16.30 10.99 -6.12
CA ALA A 77 -17.51 10.15 -6.07
C ALA A 77 -18.20 10.07 -7.44
N ARG A 78 -18.33 11.21 -8.13
CA ARG A 78 -18.90 11.28 -9.48
C ARG A 78 -18.03 10.53 -10.50
N THR A 79 -16.72 10.68 -10.43
CA THR A 79 -15.78 10.03 -11.35
C THR A 79 -15.79 8.51 -11.18
N LEU A 80 -15.81 8.02 -9.93
CA LEU A 80 -15.98 6.60 -9.62
C LEU A 80 -17.32 6.07 -10.15
N ALA A 81 -18.42 6.77 -9.86
CA ALA A 81 -19.75 6.36 -10.30
C ALA A 81 -19.90 6.29 -11.83
N LEU A 82 -19.21 7.16 -12.56
CA LEU A 82 -19.24 7.21 -14.03
C LEU A 82 -18.39 6.12 -14.69
N HIS A 83 -17.21 5.81 -14.15
CA HIS A 83 -16.23 4.97 -14.83
C HIS A 83 -16.13 3.54 -14.28
N MET A 84 -16.60 3.28 -13.06
CA MET A 84 -16.66 1.92 -12.53
C MET A 84 -17.81 1.14 -13.17
N PRO A 85 -17.62 -0.14 -13.56
CA PRO A 85 -18.71 -0.96 -14.09
C PRO A 85 -19.79 -1.21 -13.03
N GLN A 86 -20.94 -1.73 -13.45
CA GLN A 86 -21.96 -2.24 -12.53
C GLN A 86 -21.60 -3.65 -12.06
N PHE A 87 -21.75 -3.92 -10.76
CA PHE A 87 -21.55 -5.21 -10.12
C PHE A 87 -22.33 -5.27 -8.80
N GLU A 88 -22.48 -6.46 -8.23
CA GLU A 88 -23.18 -6.66 -6.97
C GLU A 88 -22.51 -5.89 -5.82
N ASN A 89 -23.31 -5.23 -4.97
CA ASN A 89 -22.85 -4.42 -3.83
C ASN A 89 -21.78 -3.37 -4.19
N ARG A 90 -21.81 -2.84 -5.42
CA ARG A 90 -20.84 -1.86 -5.92
C ARG A 90 -20.64 -0.68 -5.00
N GLU A 91 -21.72 -0.18 -4.44
CA GLU A 91 -21.77 0.99 -3.57
C GLU A 91 -20.85 0.80 -2.36
N THR A 92 -20.79 -0.40 -1.76
CA THR A 92 -19.91 -0.69 -0.61
C THR A 92 -18.44 -0.41 -0.90
N LEU A 93 -17.94 -0.83 -2.07
CA LEU A 93 -16.56 -0.58 -2.47
C LEU A 93 -16.34 0.90 -2.83
N LEU A 94 -17.31 1.54 -3.49
CA LEU A 94 -17.18 2.95 -3.86
C LEU A 94 -17.19 3.86 -2.64
N GLU A 95 -18.08 3.63 -1.68
CA GLU A 95 -18.16 4.35 -0.41
C GLU A 95 -16.87 4.22 0.40
N ASP A 96 -16.28 3.02 0.42
CA ASP A 96 -14.99 2.80 1.07
C ASP A 96 -13.87 3.61 0.40
N ILE A 97 -13.77 3.57 -0.93
CA ILE A 97 -12.77 4.34 -1.67
C ILE A 97 -12.96 5.85 -1.44
N ILE A 98 -14.21 6.33 -1.41
CA ILE A 98 -14.53 7.75 -1.13
C ILE A 98 -14.09 8.11 0.29
N LEU A 99 -14.41 7.29 1.30
CA LEU A 99 -14.00 7.50 2.68
C LEU A 99 -12.47 7.58 2.81
N LEU A 100 -11.74 6.64 2.21
CA LEU A 100 -10.28 6.65 2.24
C LEU A 100 -9.71 7.91 1.55
N THR A 101 -10.37 8.36 0.48
CA THR A 101 -9.99 9.56 -0.24
C THR A 101 -10.19 10.82 0.61
N ASP A 102 -11.36 10.95 1.24
CA ASP A 102 -11.69 12.08 2.12
C ASP A 102 -10.75 12.13 3.33
N MET A 103 -10.46 10.97 3.94
CA MET A 103 -9.53 10.87 5.08
C MET A 103 -8.10 11.23 4.69
N PHE A 104 -7.62 10.72 3.54
CA PHE A 104 -6.27 11.04 3.04
C PHE A 104 -6.14 12.54 2.72
N ALA A 105 -7.13 13.11 2.03
CA ALA A 105 -7.17 14.52 1.68
C ALA A 105 -7.20 15.41 2.93
N CYS A 106 -8.03 15.05 3.92
CA CYS A 106 -8.09 15.76 5.19
C CYS A 106 -6.78 15.68 5.97
N LEU A 107 -6.16 14.50 6.04
CA LEU A 107 -4.92 14.30 6.77
C LEU A 107 -3.77 15.17 6.21
N PHE A 108 -3.70 15.31 4.89
CA PHE A 108 -2.61 16.00 4.20
C PHE A 108 -2.98 17.38 3.63
N ASP A 109 -4.17 17.89 3.96
CA ASP A 109 -4.68 19.19 3.46
C ASP A 109 -4.63 19.29 1.92
N GLN A 110 -5.19 18.30 1.22
CA GLN A 110 -5.20 18.21 -0.25
C GLN A 110 -6.57 18.53 -0.84
N ASP A 111 -6.62 19.45 -1.81
CA ASP A 111 -7.84 19.77 -2.57
C ASP A 111 -8.09 18.80 -3.74
N ALA A 112 -7.07 18.05 -4.14
CA ALA A 112 -7.09 17.09 -5.23
C ALA A 112 -6.22 15.87 -4.91
N ILE A 113 -6.59 14.72 -5.48
CA ILE A 113 -5.90 13.43 -5.28
C ILE A 113 -5.70 12.71 -6.60
N GLY A 114 -4.57 12.01 -6.70
CA GLY A 114 -4.36 10.98 -7.71
C GLY A 114 -4.88 9.64 -7.19
N LEU A 115 -5.89 9.07 -7.85
CA LEU A 115 -6.45 7.76 -7.50
C LEU A 115 -6.09 6.74 -8.56
N ARG A 116 -5.73 5.54 -8.12
CA ARG A 116 -5.54 4.38 -8.99
C ARG A 116 -6.11 3.13 -8.32
N LEU A 117 -7.10 2.52 -8.96
CA LEU A 117 -7.66 1.20 -8.62
C LEU A 117 -7.30 0.21 -9.72
N ARG A 118 -6.70 -0.93 -9.39
CA ARG A 118 -6.23 -1.92 -10.38
C ARG A 118 -6.52 -3.34 -9.97
N VAL A 119 -6.94 -4.14 -10.94
CA VAL A 119 -6.89 -5.59 -10.88
C VAL A 119 -5.56 -6.03 -11.49
N ILE A 120 -4.77 -6.74 -10.71
CA ILE A 120 -3.41 -7.14 -11.02
C ILE A 120 -3.37 -8.67 -11.06
N ASP A 121 -2.96 -9.22 -12.19
CA ASP A 121 -2.76 -10.67 -12.42
C ASP A 121 -1.29 -11.01 -12.66
N THR A 122 -0.43 -10.00 -12.86
CA THR A 122 1.02 -10.12 -13.02
C THR A 122 1.76 -9.17 -12.06
N PRO A 123 2.90 -9.58 -11.45
CA PRO A 123 3.61 -8.72 -10.50
C PRO A 123 4.03 -7.39 -11.15
N MET A 124 3.63 -6.27 -10.55
CA MET A 124 4.07 -4.93 -10.96
C MET A 124 4.99 -4.36 -9.89
N CYS A 125 6.21 -3.98 -10.27
CA CYS A 125 7.28 -3.60 -9.34
C CYS A 125 7.61 -4.71 -8.32
N PRO A 126 8.04 -5.90 -8.78
CA PRO A 126 8.44 -7.01 -7.89
C PRO A 126 9.76 -6.76 -7.17
N ARG A 127 10.45 -5.64 -7.46
CA ARG A 127 11.69 -5.25 -6.79
C ARG A 127 11.41 -4.21 -5.72
N PHE A 128 12.16 -4.32 -4.62
CA PHE A 128 12.17 -3.30 -3.58
C PHE A 128 12.60 -1.95 -4.14
N HIS A 129 11.81 -0.92 -3.84
CA HIS A 129 12.04 0.45 -4.26
C HIS A 129 11.47 1.42 -3.23
N VAL A 130 11.78 2.70 -3.44
CA VAL A 130 11.25 3.81 -2.67
C VAL A 130 10.52 4.72 -3.63
N ASP A 131 9.26 5.01 -3.32
CA ASP A 131 8.48 5.99 -4.07
C ASP A 131 9.11 7.38 -3.96
N GLN A 132 9.16 8.12 -5.07
CA GLN A 132 9.74 9.47 -5.11
C GLN A 132 8.70 10.58 -4.88
N ILE A 133 7.51 10.20 -4.41
CA ILE A 133 6.44 11.11 -4.00
C ILE A 133 6.46 11.27 -2.47
N PRO A 134 5.78 12.29 -1.90
CA PRO A 134 5.76 12.49 -0.46
C PRO A 134 5.09 11.34 0.30
N SER A 135 3.88 10.97 -0.12
CA SER A 135 3.09 9.96 0.56
C SER A 135 2.29 9.16 -0.47
N ARG A 136 2.13 7.87 -0.16
CA ARG A 136 1.20 6.98 -0.86
C ARG A 136 0.31 6.29 0.18
N LEU A 137 -1.01 6.42 0.02
CA LEU A 137 -1.93 5.46 0.61
C LEU A 137 -1.98 4.21 -0.24
N ILE A 138 -1.97 3.04 0.38
CA ILE A 138 -2.10 1.75 -0.28
C ILE A 138 -3.03 0.82 0.51
N THR A 139 -3.97 0.20 -0.19
CA THR A 139 -4.76 -0.91 0.35
C THR A 139 -4.97 -2.00 -0.69
N THR A 140 -4.79 -3.24 -0.26
CA THR A 140 -5.06 -4.41 -1.10
C THR A 140 -6.37 -5.02 -0.65
N TYR A 141 -7.43 -4.80 -1.42
CA TYR A 141 -8.77 -5.30 -1.12
C TYR A 141 -8.89 -6.82 -1.27
N ALA A 142 -8.15 -7.41 -2.20
CA ALA A 142 -8.08 -8.85 -2.39
C ALA A 142 -6.71 -9.26 -2.92
N GLY A 143 -6.29 -10.47 -2.59
CA GLY A 143 -4.99 -11.04 -2.97
C GLY A 143 -3.84 -10.57 -2.06
N PRO A 144 -2.60 -10.99 -2.39
CA PRO A 144 -1.42 -10.70 -1.58
C PRO A 144 -1.15 -9.20 -1.45
N ALA A 145 -0.89 -8.73 -0.22
CA ALA A 145 -0.69 -7.33 0.09
C ALA A 145 0.80 -6.91 0.06
N THR A 146 1.04 -5.60 0.06
CA THR A 146 2.37 -4.99 -0.11
C THR A 146 3.38 -5.47 0.93
N GLU A 147 4.58 -5.80 0.45
CA GLU A 147 5.73 -6.15 1.27
C GLU A 147 6.64 -4.93 1.49
N TRP A 148 7.27 -4.83 2.65
CA TRP A 148 8.20 -3.74 2.97
C TRP A 148 9.36 -4.23 3.84
N VAL A 149 10.43 -3.43 3.85
CA VAL A 149 11.64 -3.69 4.63
C VAL A 149 11.98 -2.45 5.45
N PRO A 150 12.18 -2.57 6.77
CA PRO A 150 12.65 -1.46 7.59
C PRO A 150 14.03 -1.00 7.13
N ASN A 151 14.31 0.31 7.18
CA ASN A 151 15.53 0.88 6.59
C ASN A 151 16.81 0.30 7.18
N GLU A 152 16.83 -0.03 8.47
CA GLU A 152 17.98 -0.60 9.18
C GLU A 152 18.35 -2.03 8.71
N PHE A 153 17.46 -2.71 7.98
CA PHE A 153 17.70 -4.03 7.40
C PHE A 153 17.94 -4.00 5.89
N ALA A 154 18.15 -2.81 5.32
CA ALA A 154 18.39 -2.65 3.89
C ALA A 154 19.63 -1.79 3.57
N ASP A 155 20.50 -2.28 2.69
CA ASP A 155 21.56 -1.47 2.09
C ASP A 155 20.99 -0.69 0.89
N ARG A 156 20.62 0.56 1.12
CA ARG A 156 20.03 1.46 0.10
C ARG A 156 20.95 1.68 -1.10
N SER A 157 22.27 1.48 -0.97
CA SER A 157 23.20 1.57 -2.10
C SER A 157 22.95 0.49 -3.16
N LYS A 158 22.16 -0.55 -2.83
CA LYS A 158 21.77 -1.64 -3.73
C LYS A 158 20.41 -1.44 -4.40
N LEU A 159 19.68 -0.37 -4.08
CA LEU A 159 18.41 -0.07 -4.76
C LEU A 159 18.64 0.33 -6.23
N GLY A 160 17.65 0.04 -7.08
CA GLY A 160 17.65 0.48 -8.48
C GLY A 160 18.88 -0.02 -9.25
N ALA A 161 19.67 0.90 -9.82
CA ALA A 161 20.90 0.56 -10.56
C ALA A 161 22.02 0.01 -9.65
N GLY A 162 21.95 0.26 -8.34
CA GLY A 162 22.95 -0.18 -7.37
C GLY A 162 23.02 -1.70 -7.14
N ASN A 163 22.00 -2.46 -7.58
CA ASN A 163 22.00 -3.92 -7.49
C ASN A 163 22.90 -4.60 -8.52
N ASN A 164 23.50 -3.87 -9.47
CA ASN A 164 24.35 -4.43 -10.53
C ASN A 164 23.69 -5.58 -11.34
N GLY A 165 22.36 -5.55 -11.48
CA GLY A 165 21.59 -6.56 -12.21
C GLY A 165 21.23 -7.80 -11.39
N PHE A 166 21.66 -7.92 -10.13
CA PHE A 166 21.28 -9.00 -9.23
C PHE A 166 19.85 -8.84 -8.69
N SER A 167 19.27 -9.94 -8.21
CA SER A 167 17.99 -9.95 -7.50
C SER A 167 18.08 -9.24 -6.14
N ASP A 168 16.95 -8.91 -5.52
CA ASP A 168 16.93 -8.30 -4.18
C ASP A 168 17.60 -9.23 -3.15
N GLU A 169 17.44 -10.54 -3.33
CA GLU A 169 18.00 -11.59 -2.48
C GLU A 169 19.51 -11.80 -2.65
N GLU A 170 20.09 -11.42 -3.80
CA GLU A 170 21.50 -11.66 -4.14
C GLU A 170 22.35 -10.38 -4.18
N SER A 171 21.73 -9.21 -4.37
CA SER A 171 22.41 -7.92 -4.52
C SER A 171 23.10 -7.41 -3.24
N GLY A 172 22.79 -8.03 -2.10
CA GLY A 172 23.13 -7.51 -0.78
C GLY A 172 22.21 -6.38 -0.31
N LEU A 173 21.10 -6.13 -1.01
CA LEU A 173 20.09 -5.18 -0.56
C LEU A 173 19.55 -5.57 0.81
N LEU A 174 19.19 -6.84 1.00
CA LEU A 174 18.62 -7.34 2.26
C LEU A 174 19.74 -7.75 3.22
N GLN A 175 19.85 -7.05 4.37
CA GLN A 175 20.94 -7.23 5.34
C GLN A 175 20.50 -8.12 6.52
N PRO A 176 21.16 -9.26 6.79
CA PRO A 176 20.83 -10.12 7.92
C PRO A 176 20.98 -9.42 9.29
N PRO A 177 20.08 -9.63 10.27
CA PRO A 177 18.84 -10.42 10.17
C PRO A 177 17.73 -9.59 9.50
N CYS A 178 17.50 -9.77 8.20
CA CYS A 178 16.43 -9.09 7.48
C CYS A 178 15.13 -9.86 7.66
N HIS A 179 14.06 -9.14 7.97
CA HIS A 179 12.70 -9.65 7.98
C HIS A 179 11.85 -8.79 7.05
N ILE A 180 11.56 -9.32 5.86
CA ILE A 180 10.53 -8.74 4.98
C ILE A 180 9.20 -8.79 5.72
N GLN A 181 8.57 -7.65 5.84
CA GLN A 181 7.26 -7.48 6.45
C GLN A 181 6.19 -7.43 5.37
N SER A 182 4.95 -7.77 5.74
CA SER A 182 3.79 -7.62 4.86
C SER A 182 2.67 -6.95 5.62
N ILE A 183 2.02 -6.00 4.97
CA ILE A 183 0.70 -5.53 5.39
C ILE A 183 -0.32 -6.66 5.11
N GLN A 184 -1.46 -6.72 5.82
CA GLN A 184 -2.51 -7.71 5.54
C GLN A 184 -3.47 -7.24 4.45
N THR A 185 -4.15 -8.17 3.80
CA THR A 185 -5.27 -7.84 2.89
C THR A 185 -6.37 -7.12 3.68
N GLY A 186 -6.82 -5.98 3.15
CA GLY A 186 -7.84 -5.12 3.76
C GLY A 186 -7.30 -4.00 4.67
N ASP A 187 -6.11 -4.15 5.22
CA ASP A 187 -5.41 -3.06 5.90
C ASP A 187 -5.20 -1.87 4.95
N VAL A 188 -5.11 -0.67 5.52
CA VAL A 188 -4.83 0.55 4.78
C VAL A 188 -3.60 1.24 5.35
N ALA A 189 -2.56 1.34 4.53
CA ALA A 189 -1.26 1.87 4.94
C ALA A 189 -0.97 3.20 4.26
N LEU A 190 -0.37 4.12 5.01
CA LEU A 190 0.32 5.29 4.48
C LEU A 190 1.81 5.01 4.46
N LEU A 191 2.47 5.22 3.32
CA LEU A 191 3.90 5.02 3.12
C LEU A 191 4.58 6.37 2.90
N LYS A 192 5.63 6.68 3.67
CA LYS A 192 6.50 7.83 3.38
C LYS A 192 7.43 7.50 2.22
N GLY A 193 7.40 8.30 1.16
CA GLY A 193 8.37 8.23 0.08
C GLY A 193 9.55 9.18 0.29
N GLY A 194 10.47 9.20 -0.67
CA GLY A 194 11.61 10.11 -0.69
C GLY A 194 11.23 11.57 -0.92
N GLY A 195 9.99 11.86 -1.35
CA GLY A 195 9.49 13.23 -1.49
C GLY A 195 9.00 13.85 -0.18
N TRP A 196 8.95 13.08 0.92
CA TRP A 196 8.54 13.61 2.22
C TRP A 196 9.71 14.33 2.87
N LYS A 197 9.44 15.52 3.43
CA LYS A 197 10.48 16.35 4.04
C LYS A 197 11.17 15.60 5.19
N GLY A 198 12.49 15.42 5.11
CA GLY A 198 13.27 14.65 6.07
C GLY A 198 13.41 13.15 5.74
N ASN A 199 12.79 12.69 4.64
CA ASN A 199 12.83 11.31 4.19
C ASN A 199 13.53 11.10 2.84
N GLU A 200 14.24 12.10 2.34
CA GLU A 200 14.95 12.07 1.05
C GLU A 200 15.82 10.80 0.91
N ASP A 201 16.53 10.44 1.98
CA ASP A 201 17.38 9.26 2.06
C ASP A 201 16.83 8.14 2.96
N SER A 202 15.56 8.23 3.39
CA SER A 202 14.97 7.29 4.36
C SER A 202 13.52 6.87 4.06
N GLY A 203 12.95 7.27 2.91
CA GLY A 203 11.65 6.76 2.44
C GLY A 203 11.54 5.23 2.49
N LEU A 204 10.32 4.75 2.72
CA LEU A 204 10.02 3.35 2.97
C LEU A 204 10.35 2.47 1.75
N ILE A 205 11.13 1.42 1.99
CA ILE A 205 11.49 0.43 0.99
C ILE A 205 10.37 -0.61 0.93
N HIS A 206 9.70 -0.70 -0.22
CA HIS A 206 8.56 -1.60 -0.40
C HIS A 206 8.51 -2.20 -1.81
N ARG A 207 7.70 -3.25 -1.97
CA ARG A 207 7.44 -3.89 -3.27
C ARG A 207 6.05 -4.48 -3.33
N SER A 208 5.59 -4.74 -4.55
CA SER A 208 4.49 -5.70 -4.72
C SER A 208 5.01 -7.10 -4.36
N PRO A 209 4.27 -7.90 -3.59
CA PRO A 209 4.62 -9.30 -3.39
C PRO A 209 4.69 -10.01 -4.75
N ASN A 210 5.51 -11.06 -4.81
CA ASN A 210 5.47 -11.97 -5.94
C ASN A 210 4.09 -12.64 -5.97
N ASN A 211 3.41 -12.56 -7.12
CA ASN A 211 2.09 -13.17 -7.27
C ASN A 211 2.17 -14.67 -6.96
N ILE A 212 1.19 -15.14 -6.19
CA ILE A 212 0.88 -16.56 -6.11
C ILE A 212 0.10 -16.88 -7.39
N ASP A 213 0.57 -17.89 -8.12
CA ASP A 213 0.04 -18.25 -9.43
C ASP A 213 -1.49 -18.38 -9.42
N GLY A 214 -2.16 -17.73 -10.37
CA GLY A 214 -3.63 -17.72 -10.50
C GLY A 214 -4.42 -16.78 -9.57
N GLN A 215 -3.80 -16.05 -8.64
CA GLN A 215 -4.52 -15.10 -7.78
C GLN A 215 -4.58 -13.70 -8.39
N LYS A 216 -5.79 -13.14 -8.52
CA LYS A 216 -5.99 -11.72 -8.81
C LYS A 216 -5.83 -10.89 -7.55
N ARG A 217 -5.20 -9.73 -7.70
CA ARG A 217 -5.06 -8.73 -6.64
C ARG A 217 -5.84 -7.46 -7.00
N LEU A 218 -6.70 -6.98 -6.10
CA LEU A 218 -7.36 -5.68 -6.24
C LEU A 218 -6.65 -4.66 -5.36
N LEU A 219 -5.98 -3.69 -5.97
CA LEU A 219 -5.14 -2.70 -5.30
C LEU A 219 -5.69 -1.29 -5.52
N LEU A 220 -5.82 -0.52 -4.44
CA LEU A 220 -6.02 0.93 -4.47
C LEU A 220 -4.75 1.63 -4.00
N THR A 221 -4.38 2.68 -4.73
CA THR A 221 -3.39 3.67 -4.27
C THR A 221 -3.93 5.09 -4.40
N LEU A 222 -3.64 5.94 -3.41
CA LEU A 222 -3.88 7.37 -3.46
C LEU A 222 -2.56 8.12 -3.27
N ASP A 223 -2.33 9.11 -4.13
CA ASP A 223 -1.14 9.96 -4.14
C ASP A 223 -1.57 11.45 -4.18
N PHE A 224 -0.62 12.36 -3.93
CA PHE A 224 -0.85 13.80 -4.13
C PHE A 224 -1.04 14.07 -5.63
N ALA A 225 -1.98 14.95 -6.01
CA ALA A 225 -2.33 15.25 -7.40
C ALA A 225 -1.40 16.27 -8.08
#